data_AF-A0A9B0TV33-F1
#
_entry.id   AF-A0A9B0TV33-F1
#
_cell.length_a   1.000
_cell.length_b   1.000
_cell.length_c   1.000
_cell.angle_alpha   90.00
_cell.angle_beta   90.00
_cell.angle_gamma   90.00
#
_symmetry.space_group_name_H-M   'P 1'
#
loop_
_entity.id
_entity.type
_entity.pdbx_description
1 polymer ?
#
loop_
_entity_poly.entity_id
_entity_poly.type
_entity_poly.pdbx_seq_one_letter_code
_entity_poly.pdbx_strand_id
1 'polypeptide(L)'
;MSGPRLLAALCGALLCASGLFAASGDFCDSSQCQNGGTCLVGLDSAPFYCLCPEGFTGPTCNDIEKGPCTPNPCHQDAECQMTSGRGDAFTQYICNCPEGFSGVHCETSCFRPLGMEGGAIADSQISASSVYFGFLGVQRWGPELARLHLPGIVNAWTASNYDKNPWIQVNLLRKMRVTGVVTQGASRVGSAEYLKTFKVAHSLDGHTFQFIQDAERRGDKVFVGNEDKSSLKKNLFDSPLEAKFVRLVPVSCHRGCTLRFELLGCELNGCSEPLGLKDNSILDKQITASSYFKTWGINAFGWHPSYARLDMQGKFNAWTAESNQASEWLQIDLGSQKRVTGIITQGARDFGYIQYVAAYKVAYSNDGLKWTEYKELGAADSRIFPGNSDNNSHKKNVFETPFKARYVRVLPVAWQNRITLRVELLGCDQSPNLPGVSDPSSPWPRALESSRSCPGTIRLGQGKGAGGETAVGRSWQYSLAGGAPGVVGWADWLGIRVCNARRPIRANPVASETTTQLQPPSRRWLPAFFSTCP
;
A
#
# COMPACT_ATOMS: atom_id res chain seq x y z
N MET A 1 82.65 20.63 50.28
CA MET A 1 84.00 21.06 49.84
C MET A 1 83.84 22.08 48.70
N SER A 2 84.78 23.02 48.57
CA SER A 2 85.16 23.75 47.33
C SER A 2 84.10 24.04 46.24
N GLY A 3 83.64 25.30 46.19
CA GLY A 3 84.04 26.23 45.11
C GLY A 3 83.30 26.26 43.76
N PRO A 4 82.40 27.24 43.53
CA PRO A 4 81.87 27.61 42.20
C PRO A 4 82.66 28.78 41.55
N ARG A 5 82.64 28.90 40.20
CA ARG A 5 83.01 30.10 39.40
C ARG A 5 82.16 30.20 38.12
N LEU A 6 81.45 31.31 37.85
CA LEU A 6 81.85 32.54 37.09
C LEU A 6 82.20 32.23 35.61
N LEU A 7 81.76 32.94 34.54
CA LEU A 7 80.87 34.13 34.28
C LEU A 7 80.19 33.89 32.88
N ALA A 8 79.36 34.72 32.21
CA ALA A 8 78.98 36.16 32.26
C ALA A 8 77.41 36.29 32.16
N ALA A 9 76.67 37.40 31.96
CA ALA A 9 76.79 38.76 31.39
C ALA A 9 76.81 38.88 29.84
N LEU A 10 76.08 39.79 29.16
CA LEU A 10 74.90 40.61 29.48
C LEU A 10 74.43 41.35 28.20
N CYS A 11 73.17 41.17 27.73
CA CYS A 11 72.36 42.09 26.88
C CYS A 11 71.15 41.35 26.28
N GLY A 12 69.99 41.99 26.00
CA GLY A 12 69.66 43.40 26.27
C GLY A 12 68.88 44.12 25.17
N ALA A 13 67.83 43.52 24.60
CA ALA A 13 66.89 44.22 23.71
C ALA A 13 65.49 43.60 23.74
N LEU A 14 64.45 44.44 23.71
CA LEU A 14 63.10 44.04 23.30
C LEU A 14 63.07 43.92 21.77
N LEU A 15 62.24 43.03 21.21
CA LEU A 15 61.21 43.37 20.21
C LEU A 15 60.40 42.14 19.77
N CYS A 16 59.28 42.43 19.10
CA CYS A 16 58.42 41.51 18.33
C CYS A 16 57.74 40.36 19.10
N ALA A 17 56.43 40.54 19.31
CA ALA A 17 55.48 39.45 19.52
C ALA A 17 55.18 38.70 18.19
N SER A 18 54.19 37.81 18.24
CA SER A 18 53.76 36.87 17.17
C SER A 18 54.74 35.70 16.94
N GLY A 19 54.27 34.50 17.26
CA GLY A 19 55.06 33.26 17.27
C GLY A 19 54.24 32.03 17.67
N LEU A 20 52.91 32.08 17.47
CA LEU A 20 52.02 30.92 17.58
C LEU A 20 52.26 30.01 16.36
N PHE A 21 53.38 29.29 16.38
CA PHE A 21 53.57 28.15 15.49
C PHE A 21 52.67 27.00 15.95
N ALA A 22 51.40 27.10 15.56
CA ALA A 22 50.53 25.95 15.50
C ALA A 22 51.20 24.91 14.59
N ALA A 23 51.46 23.72 15.14
CA ALA A 23 51.87 22.57 14.34
C ALA A 23 50.65 22.04 13.59
N SER A 24 50.23 22.74 12.54
CA SER A 24 49.33 22.23 11.53
C SER A 24 50.09 21.19 10.69
N GLY A 25 50.24 19.98 11.22
CA GLY A 25 50.48 18.82 10.38
C GLY A 25 49.27 18.65 9.48
N ASP A 26 49.48 18.50 8.17
CA ASP A 26 48.36 18.43 7.24
C ASP A 26 47.57 17.14 7.50
N PHE A 27 46.24 17.24 7.60
CA PHE A 27 45.40 16.10 7.98
C PHE A 27 45.45 14.92 6.98
N CYS A 28 46.09 15.11 5.82
CA CYS A 28 46.34 14.10 4.80
C CYS A 28 47.81 13.59 4.74
N ASP A 29 48.75 14.09 5.57
CA ASP A 29 50.17 13.64 5.58
C ASP A 29 50.33 12.14 5.86
N SER A 30 49.44 11.59 6.70
CA SER A 30 49.21 10.15 6.79
C SER A 30 47.98 9.81 5.95
N SER A 31 48.14 8.99 4.90
CA SER A 31 47.06 8.63 3.99
C SER A 31 46.05 7.68 4.66
N GLN A 32 45.08 8.26 5.37
CA GLN A 32 44.04 7.53 6.10
C GLN A 32 42.94 6.98 5.18
N CYS A 33 42.88 7.42 3.93
CA CYS A 33 42.08 6.83 2.87
C CYS A 33 42.72 5.52 2.37
N GLN A 34 41.95 4.44 2.38
CA GLN A 34 42.38 3.10 1.98
C GLN A 34 41.96 2.80 0.52
N ASN A 35 42.37 1.65 -0.01
CA ASN A 35 41.96 1.15 -1.33
C ASN A 35 42.14 2.12 -2.52
N GLY A 36 43.11 3.05 -2.42
CA GLY A 36 43.38 4.06 -3.44
C GLY A 36 42.52 5.33 -3.36
N GLY A 37 41.77 5.53 -2.28
CA GLY A 37 41.02 6.76 -2.05
C GLY A 37 41.91 8.00 -1.93
N THR A 38 41.45 9.14 -2.45
CA THR A 38 42.18 10.42 -2.42
C THR A 38 41.75 11.24 -1.21
N CYS A 39 42.70 11.65 -0.36
CA CYS A 39 42.45 12.49 0.81
C CYS A 39 42.35 13.97 0.43
N LEU A 40 41.34 14.67 0.95
CA LEU A 40 41.15 16.11 0.80
C LEU A 40 40.85 16.75 2.16
N VAL A 41 41.43 17.92 2.43
CA VAL A 41 41.22 18.67 3.68
C VAL A 41 39.81 19.27 3.70
N GLY A 42 39.11 19.15 4.82
CA GLY A 42 37.75 19.66 5.00
C GLY A 42 37.74 21.13 5.45
N LEU A 43 36.80 21.91 4.92
CA LEU A 43 36.69 23.36 5.19
C LEU A 43 35.78 23.72 6.37
N ASP A 44 34.79 22.88 6.70
CA ASP A 44 33.82 23.13 7.76
C ASP A 44 33.58 21.87 8.62
N SER A 45 33.85 21.98 9.92
CA SER A 45 33.53 21.01 11.00
C SER A 45 34.13 19.59 10.93
N ALA A 46 34.64 19.12 9.78
CA ALA A 46 35.37 17.86 9.63
C ALA A 46 36.79 18.13 9.07
N PRO A 47 37.86 17.52 9.63
CA PRO A 47 39.24 17.88 9.29
C PRO A 47 39.69 17.37 7.91
N PHE A 48 39.18 16.21 7.45
CA PHE A 48 39.45 15.65 6.13
C PHE A 48 38.25 14.83 5.64
N TYR A 49 38.25 14.51 4.34
CA TYR A 49 37.36 13.54 3.73
C TYR A 49 38.09 12.76 2.62
N CYS A 50 37.62 11.55 2.33
CA CYS A 50 38.16 10.69 1.29
C CYS A 50 37.23 10.64 0.07
N LEU A 51 37.78 10.83 -1.13
CA LEU A 51 37.13 10.46 -2.39
C LEU A 51 37.50 9.02 -2.73
N CYS A 52 36.50 8.13 -2.76
CA CYS A 52 36.71 6.71 -3.03
C CYS A 52 36.63 6.39 -4.54
N PRO A 53 37.45 5.46 -5.06
CA PRO A 53 37.28 4.92 -6.41
C PRO A 53 36.03 4.02 -6.49
N GLU A 54 35.55 3.77 -7.72
CA GLU A 54 34.37 2.92 -7.97
C GLU A 54 34.49 1.55 -7.27
N GLY A 55 33.41 1.11 -6.61
CA GLY A 55 33.39 -0.12 -5.83
C GLY A 55 33.83 0.02 -4.37
N PHE A 56 34.18 1.23 -3.89
CA PHE A 56 34.57 1.49 -2.50
C PHE A 56 33.80 2.67 -1.89
N THR A 57 33.55 2.60 -0.58
CA THR A 57 32.73 3.55 0.18
C THR A 57 33.16 3.64 1.65
N GLY A 58 32.42 4.41 2.45
CA GLY A 58 32.76 4.72 3.84
C GLY A 58 33.78 5.86 4.00
N PRO A 59 33.93 6.43 5.20
CA PRO A 59 34.69 7.67 5.43
C PRO A 59 36.20 7.55 5.14
N THR A 60 36.73 6.34 5.06
CA THR A 60 38.13 6.02 4.74
C THR A 60 38.27 5.07 3.53
N CYS A 61 37.21 4.88 2.73
CA CYS A 61 37.21 3.96 1.56
C CYS A 61 37.55 2.49 1.88
N ASN A 62 37.42 2.07 3.14
CA ASN A 62 37.67 0.70 3.59
C ASN A 62 36.51 -0.26 3.25
N ASP A 63 35.29 0.26 3.16
CA ASP A 63 34.11 -0.55 2.86
C ASP A 63 34.00 -0.79 1.35
N ILE A 64 33.69 -2.02 0.95
CA ILE A 64 33.36 -2.34 -0.45
C ILE A 64 31.92 -1.94 -0.71
N GLU A 65 31.66 -1.26 -1.82
CA GLU A 65 30.33 -0.93 -2.31
C GLU A 65 29.61 -2.22 -2.76
N LYS A 66 28.97 -2.88 -1.79
CA LYS A 66 28.07 -3.99 -2.04
C LYS A 66 26.83 -3.43 -2.72
N GLY A 67 26.67 -3.77 -4.00
CA GLY A 67 25.56 -3.32 -4.83
C GLY A 67 24.19 -3.61 -4.19
N PRO A 68 23.11 -2.96 -4.67
CA PRO A 68 21.84 -2.82 -3.96
C PRO A 68 21.09 -4.13 -3.68
N CYS A 69 21.52 -5.25 -4.27
CA CYS A 69 21.05 -6.60 -3.97
C CYS A 69 21.80 -7.29 -2.80
N THR A 70 22.62 -6.59 -2.01
CA THR A 70 23.42 -7.18 -0.92
C THR A 70 23.45 -6.28 0.33
N PRO A 71 22.75 -6.64 1.43
CA PRO A 71 21.87 -7.80 1.58
C PRO A 71 20.68 -7.78 0.62
N ASN A 72 20.09 -8.93 0.32
CA ASN A 72 18.93 -9.02 -0.59
C ASN A 72 17.76 -8.18 -0.04
N PRO A 73 17.30 -7.12 -0.74
CA PRO A 73 16.18 -6.30 -0.30
C PRO A 73 14.82 -6.95 -0.56
N CYS A 74 14.77 -8.01 -1.38
CA CYS A 74 13.53 -8.67 -1.77
C CYS A 74 13.07 -9.68 -0.69
N HIS A 75 11.81 -9.62 -0.31
CA HIS A 75 11.16 -10.54 0.64
C HIS A 75 10.79 -11.88 -0.02
N GLN A 76 10.41 -12.86 0.81
CA GLN A 76 9.96 -14.21 0.39
C GLN A 76 11.00 -14.96 -0.45
N ASP A 77 12.29 -14.78 -0.14
CA ASP A 77 13.44 -15.34 -0.86
C ASP A 77 13.45 -15.04 -2.37
N ALA A 78 12.78 -13.96 -2.78
CA ALA A 78 12.71 -13.51 -4.17
C ALA A 78 14.09 -13.08 -4.71
N GLU A 79 14.32 -13.35 -5.99
CA GLU A 79 15.61 -13.06 -6.64
C GLU A 79 15.76 -11.56 -6.94
N CYS A 80 16.86 -10.97 -6.46
CA CYS A 80 17.21 -9.58 -6.76
C CYS A 80 18.13 -9.51 -7.97
N GLN A 81 17.66 -8.90 -9.05
CA GLN A 81 18.41 -8.69 -10.28
C GLN A 81 18.87 -7.23 -10.35
N MET A 82 20.17 -6.98 -10.52
CA MET A 82 20.68 -5.63 -10.74
C MET A 82 20.36 -5.13 -12.15
N THR A 83 19.91 -3.88 -12.25
CA THR A 83 19.55 -3.20 -13.49
C THR A 83 20.59 -2.15 -13.81
N SER A 84 21.40 -2.36 -14.86
CA SER A 84 22.51 -1.47 -15.24
C SER A 84 22.04 -0.16 -15.86
N GLY A 85 21.49 0.73 -15.03
CA GLY A 85 21.08 2.08 -15.42
C GLY A 85 22.28 2.97 -15.75
N ARG A 86 22.57 3.17 -17.05
CA ARG A 86 23.41 4.29 -17.52
C ARG A 86 22.64 5.60 -17.32
N GLY A 87 22.76 6.16 -16.12
CA GLY A 87 22.15 7.44 -15.74
C GLY A 87 20.68 7.35 -15.34
N ASP A 88 20.27 8.37 -14.58
CA ASP A 88 18.93 8.96 -14.58
C ASP A 88 17.73 8.10 -14.15
N ALA A 89 17.91 6.96 -13.46
CA ALA A 89 16.81 6.18 -12.87
C ALA A 89 17.12 5.58 -11.48
N PHE A 90 16.26 5.86 -10.49
CA PHE A 90 16.47 5.55 -9.06
C PHE A 90 16.19 4.09 -8.62
N THR A 91 16.16 3.12 -9.55
CA THR A 91 16.03 1.69 -9.22
C THR A 91 17.13 0.89 -9.92
N GLN A 92 18.27 0.78 -9.24
CA GLN A 92 19.44 0.00 -9.66
C GLN A 92 19.21 -1.53 -9.56
N TYR A 93 18.03 -1.98 -9.13
CA TYR A 93 17.65 -3.38 -9.02
C TYR A 93 16.14 -3.57 -9.25
N ILE A 94 15.74 -4.82 -9.47
CA ILE A 94 14.36 -5.29 -9.55
C ILE A 94 14.23 -6.64 -8.80
N CYS A 95 13.09 -6.86 -8.15
CA CYS A 95 12.79 -8.11 -7.44
C CYS A 95 11.87 -9.01 -8.27
N ASN A 96 12.33 -10.22 -8.59
CA ASN A 96 11.57 -11.23 -9.30
C ASN A 96 10.63 -11.98 -8.33
N CYS A 97 9.43 -11.45 -8.13
CA CYS A 97 8.52 -11.96 -7.09
C CYS A 97 7.95 -13.35 -7.40
N PRO A 98 7.89 -14.26 -6.40
CA PRO A 98 7.23 -15.56 -6.53
C PRO A 98 5.72 -15.42 -6.72
N GLU A 99 5.07 -16.47 -7.24
CA GLU A 99 3.65 -16.45 -7.57
C GLU A 99 2.77 -16.05 -6.37
N GLY A 100 1.85 -15.12 -6.61
CA GLY A 100 0.97 -14.59 -5.57
C GLY A 100 1.59 -13.48 -4.71
N PHE A 101 2.81 -13.03 -5.01
CA PHE A 101 3.42 -11.84 -4.41
C PHE A 101 3.61 -10.71 -5.43
N SER A 102 3.77 -9.49 -4.92
CA SER A 102 3.82 -8.24 -5.68
C SER A 102 4.36 -7.11 -4.79
N GLY A 103 4.63 -5.94 -5.37
CA GLY A 103 5.32 -4.84 -4.69
C GLY A 103 6.72 -4.62 -5.24
N VAL A 104 7.48 -3.67 -4.68
CA VAL A 104 8.86 -3.36 -5.14
C VAL A 104 9.87 -4.36 -4.56
N HIS A 105 9.54 -4.95 -3.42
CA HIS A 105 10.32 -5.90 -2.64
C HIS A 105 9.54 -7.22 -2.39
N CYS A 106 8.48 -7.47 -3.15
CA CYS A 106 7.60 -8.65 -3.00
C CYS A 106 6.86 -8.72 -1.64
N GLU A 107 6.69 -7.57 -0.99
CA GLU A 107 6.04 -7.34 0.30
C GLU A 107 4.52 -7.63 0.28
N THR A 108 3.84 -7.34 -0.83
CA THR A 108 2.38 -7.39 -0.93
C THR A 108 1.91 -8.72 -1.52
N SER A 109 1.43 -9.61 -0.64
CA SER A 109 0.71 -10.81 -1.06
C SER A 109 -0.61 -10.46 -1.75
N CYS A 110 -0.81 -11.00 -2.95
CA CYS A 110 -1.92 -10.72 -3.86
C CYS A 110 -3.14 -11.64 -3.65
N PHE A 111 -3.24 -12.31 -2.50
CA PHE A 111 -4.38 -13.17 -2.12
C PHE A 111 -5.32 -12.51 -1.09
N ARG A 112 -5.26 -11.18 -0.95
CA ARG A 112 -6.04 -10.41 0.04
C ARG A 112 -7.47 -10.15 -0.47
N PRO A 113 -8.47 -10.03 0.42
CA PRO A 113 -9.83 -9.68 0.01
C PRO A 113 -9.89 -8.29 -0.61
N LEU A 114 -10.58 -8.16 -1.74
CA LEU A 114 -10.77 -6.88 -2.42
C LEU A 114 -11.87 -6.02 -1.77
N GLY A 115 -12.75 -6.64 -0.95
CA GLY A 115 -13.60 -5.96 0.01
C GLY A 115 -15.09 -6.00 -0.31
N MET A 116 -15.57 -7.15 -0.80
CA MET A 116 -17.00 -7.50 -0.80
C MET A 116 -17.52 -7.62 0.63
N GLU A 117 -16.79 -8.30 1.53
CA GLU A 117 -17.16 -8.42 2.95
C GLU A 117 -16.94 -7.09 3.69
N GLY A 118 -15.71 -6.55 3.61
CA GLY A 118 -15.31 -5.32 4.31
C GLY A 118 -15.90 -4.01 3.75
N GLY A 119 -16.89 -4.05 2.85
CA GLY A 119 -17.59 -2.86 2.35
C GLY A 119 -16.73 -1.82 1.62
N ALA A 120 -15.55 -2.19 1.13
CA ALA A 120 -14.70 -1.33 0.30
C ALA A 120 -15.18 -1.32 -1.16
N ILE A 121 -15.79 -2.41 -1.62
CA ILE A 121 -16.60 -2.45 -2.85
C ILE A 121 -18.01 -1.99 -2.46
N ALA A 122 -18.44 -0.83 -2.97
CA ALA A 122 -19.76 -0.26 -2.70
C ALA A 122 -20.89 -0.99 -3.46
N ASP A 123 -22.13 -0.87 -3.00
CA ASP A 123 -23.28 -1.56 -3.61
C ASP A 123 -23.48 -1.19 -5.09
N SER A 124 -23.21 0.07 -5.45
CA SER A 124 -23.25 0.58 -6.83
C SER A 124 -22.21 -0.03 -7.77
N GLN A 125 -21.22 -0.76 -7.24
CA GLN A 125 -20.23 -1.49 -8.03
C GLN A 125 -20.67 -2.92 -8.37
N ILE A 126 -21.76 -3.42 -7.77
CA ILE A 126 -22.20 -4.81 -7.91
C ILE A 126 -23.50 -4.85 -8.73
N SER A 127 -23.52 -5.61 -9.82
CA SER A 127 -24.69 -5.76 -10.70
C SER A 127 -24.93 -7.22 -11.07
N ALA A 128 -26.15 -7.57 -11.48
CA ALA A 128 -26.49 -8.94 -11.88
C ALA A 128 -27.46 -8.96 -13.06
N SER A 129 -27.51 -10.08 -13.77
CA SER A 129 -28.46 -10.34 -14.86
C SER A 129 -29.91 -10.28 -14.40
N SER A 130 -30.18 -10.81 -13.21
CA SER A 130 -31.51 -10.96 -12.65
C SER A 130 -31.46 -11.08 -11.12
N VAL A 131 -32.62 -10.91 -10.49
CA VAL A 131 -32.80 -10.95 -9.03
C VAL A 131 -34.05 -11.77 -8.71
N TYR A 132 -33.94 -12.65 -7.73
CA TYR A 132 -35.08 -13.38 -7.19
C TYR A 132 -35.89 -12.52 -6.20
N PHE A 133 -37.21 -12.58 -6.35
CA PHE A 133 -38.18 -11.99 -5.44
C PHE A 133 -38.98 -13.11 -4.76
N GLY A 134 -38.88 -13.19 -3.43
CA GLY A 134 -39.63 -14.12 -2.60
C GLY A 134 -41.04 -13.61 -2.27
N PHE A 135 -41.57 -14.08 -1.13
CA PHE A 135 -42.96 -13.90 -0.70
C PHE A 135 -43.55 -12.50 -1.01
N LEU A 136 -44.55 -12.46 -1.91
CA LEU A 136 -45.26 -11.25 -2.37
C LEU A 136 -44.36 -10.07 -2.79
N GLY A 137 -43.14 -10.34 -3.27
CA GLY A 137 -42.16 -9.32 -3.65
C GLY A 137 -41.35 -8.73 -2.48
N VAL A 138 -41.69 -9.04 -1.24
CA VAL A 138 -41.12 -8.43 -0.01
C VAL A 138 -39.66 -8.86 0.23
N GLN A 139 -39.26 -10.03 -0.28
CA GLN A 139 -37.90 -10.58 -0.11
C GLN A 139 -37.09 -10.46 -1.42
N ARG A 140 -36.41 -9.32 -1.64
CA ARG A 140 -35.54 -9.11 -2.82
C ARG A 140 -34.10 -9.58 -2.55
N TRP A 141 -33.64 -10.62 -3.24
CA TRP A 141 -32.30 -11.21 -3.08
C TRP A 141 -31.28 -10.56 -4.05
N GLY A 142 -31.04 -9.26 -3.87
CA GLY A 142 -30.29 -8.42 -4.81
C GLY A 142 -28.76 -8.64 -4.84
N PRO A 143 -28.07 -8.15 -5.89
CA PRO A 143 -26.61 -8.28 -6.04
C PRO A 143 -25.83 -7.65 -4.88
N GLU A 144 -26.33 -6.57 -4.29
CA GLU A 144 -25.70 -5.87 -3.16
C GLU A 144 -25.56 -6.74 -1.88
N LEU A 145 -26.36 -7.80 -1.77
CA LEU A 145 -26.32 -8.76 -0.68
C LEU A 145 -25.30 -9.90 -0.89
N ALA A 146 -24.59 -9.96 -2.02
CA ALA A 146 -23.67 -11.04 -2.37
C ALA A 146 -22.34 -11.03 -1.56
N ARG A 147 -22.35 -10.50 -0.35
CA ARG A 147 -21.15 -10.27 0.49
C ARG A 147 -20.90 -11.47 1.41
N LEU A 148 -19.64 -11.88 1.57
CA LEU A 148 -19.28 -12.98 2.45
C LEU A 148 -19.74 -12.73 3.90
N HIS A 149 -20.09 -13.80 4.63
CA HIS A 149 -20.52 -13.77 6.04
C HIS A 149 -21.75 -12.91 6.38
N LEU A 150 -22.38 -12.21 5.43
CA LEU A 150 -23.52 -11.32 5.66
C LEU A 150 -24.65 -12.00 6.46
N PRO A 151 -25.10 -11.44 7.61
CA PRO A 151 -26.17 -12.00 8.42
C PRO A 151 -27.56 -11.55 7.94
N GLY A 152 -28.60 -12.31 8.28
CA GLY A 152 -30.00 -11.97 8.01
C GLY A 152 -30.84 -13.13 7.48
N ILE A 153 -32.12 -12.86 7.24
CA ILE A 153 -33.08 -13.81 6.63
C ILE A 153 -32.99 -13.77 5.10
N VAL A 154 -32.62 -12.61 4.55
CA VAL A 154 -32.34 -12.36 3.13
C VAL A 154 -30.95 -11.73 3.10
N ASN A 155 -29.94 -12.52 2.72
CA ASN A 155 -28.53 -12.20 2.99
C ASN A 155 -27.57 -12.66 1.89
N ALA A 156 -28.06 -12.86 0.67
CA ALA A 156 -27.27 -13.28 -0.48
C ALA A 156 -27.89 -12.73 -1.77
N TRP A 157 -27.14 -12.71 -2.87
CA TRP A 157 -27.76 -12.65 -4.19
C TRP A 157 -28.40 -13.99 -4.52
N THR A 158 -29.53 -13.98 -5.22
CA THR A 158 -30.10 -15.17 -5.88
C THR A 158 -30.65 -14.77 -7.23
N ALA A 159 -30.26 -15.50 -8.29
CA ALA A 159 -30.75 -15.26 -9.64
C ALA A 159 -32.24 -15.61 -9.79
N SER A 160 -32.92 -15.02 -10.77
CA SER A 160 -34.32 -15.32 -11.05
C SER A 160 -34.50 -16.74 -11.60
N ASN A 161 -35.55 -17.45 -11.17
CA ASN A 161 -35.89 -18.80 -11.65
C ASN A 161 -36.19 -18.86 -13.18
N TYR A 162 -36.41 -17.71 -13.82
CA TYR A 162 -36.66 -17.59 -15.26
C TYR A 162 -35.40 -17.26 -16.08
N ASP A 163 -34.29 -16.93 -15.42
CA ASP A 163 -33.02 -16.59 -16.06
C ASP A 163 -32.21 -17.88 -16.33
N LYS A 164 -32.00 -18.17 -17.62
CA LYS A 164 -31.27 -19.36 -18.06
C LYS A 164 -29.75 -19.16 -18.11
N ASN A 165 -29.27 -17.92 -18.14
CA ASN A 165 -27.86 -17.57 -18.28
C ASN A 165 -27.45 -16.55 -17.20
N PRO A 166 -27.67 -16.84 -15.91
CA PRO A 166 -27.49 -15.87 -14.86
C PRO A 166 -26.03 -15.46 -14.69
N TRP A 167 -25.81 -14.24 -14.24
CA TRP A 167 -24.49 -13.75 -13.86
C TRP A 167 -24.56 -12.67 -12.79
N ILE A 168 -23.50 -12.56 -11.99
CA ILE A 168 -23.23 -11.43 -11.09
C ILE A 168 -21.86 -10.85 -11.42
N GLN A 169 -21.74 -9.53 -11.36
CA GLN A 169 -20.60 -8.76 -11.83
C GLN A 169 -20.17 -7.73 -10.78
N VAL A 170 -18.86 -7.54 -10.66
CA VAL A 170 -18.24 -6.49 -9.84
C VAL A 170 -17.42 -5.57 -10.75
N ASN A 171 -17.65 -4.27 -10.63
CA ASN A 171 -16.82 -3.21 -11.20
C ASN A 171 -15.78 -2.76 -10.16
N LEU A 172 -14.51 -3.12 -10.37
CA LEU A 172 -13.39 -2.78 -9.49
C LEU A 172 -12.91 -1.33 -9.68
N LEU A 173 -13.57 -0.54 -10.53
CA LEU A 173 -13.29 0.86 -10.93
C LEU A 173 -11.95 1.09 -11.66
N ARG A 174 -10.89 0.37 -11.28
CA ARG A 174 -9.55 0.41 -11.85
C ARG A 174 -9.06 -0.99 -12.24
N LYS A 175 -7.92 -1.04 -12.94
CA LYS A 175 -7.26 -2.28 -13.37
C LYS A 175 -6.62 -2.99 -12.17
N MET A 176 -7.20 -4.11 -11.74
CA MET A 176 -6.76 -4.92 -10.59
C MET A 176 -6.19 -6.27 -11.06
N ARG A 177 -5.36 -6.88 -10.22
CA ARG A 177 -4.94 -8.29 -10.35
C ARG A 177 -5.85 -9.14 -9.47
N VAL A 178 -6.56 -10.09 -10.08
CA VAL A 178 -7.52 -10.97 -9.39
C VAL A 178 -6.98 -12.39 -9.41
N THR A 179 -6.76 -12.97 -8.23
CA THR A 179 -6.05 -14.24 -8.03
C THR A 179 -6.97 -15.37 -7.59
N GLY A 180 -8.22 -15.08 -7.26
CA GLY A 180 -9.22 -16.08 -6.91
C GLY A 180 -10.54 -15.50 -6.41
N VAL A 181 -11.41 -16.39 -5.95
CA VAL A 181 -12.70 -16.08 -5.35
C VAL A 181 -13.03 -17.05 -4.22
N VAL A 182 -13.62 -16.55 -3.15
CA VAL A 182 -14.19 -17.36 -2.05
C VAL A 182 -15.71 -17.31 -2.19
N THR A 183 -16.37 -18.46 -2.29
CA THR A 183 -17.85 -18.54 -2.41
C THR A 183 -18.49 -19.19 -1.18
N GLN A 184 -19.72 -18.79 -0.88
CA GLN A 184 -20.54 -19.29 0.22
C GLN A 184 -22.02 -19.33 -0.22
N GLY A 185 -22.74 -20.38 0.18
CA GLY A 185 -24.19 -20.48 -0.05
C GLY A 185 -25.01 -19.60 0.90
N ALA A 186 -26.33 -19.82 0.92
CA ALA A 186 -27.22 -19.28 1.96
C ALA A 186 -28.41 -20.22 2.21
N SER A 187 -29.45 -19.76 2.91
CA SER A 187 -30.63 -20.57 3.20
C SER A 187 -31.93 -19.77 3.14
N ARG A 188 -32.88 -20.25 2.34
CA ARG A 188 -34.20 -19.66 2.15
C ARG A 188 -35.25 -20.59 2.75
N VAL A 189 -35.99 -20.12 3.75
CA VAL A 189 -37.04 -20.88 4.47
C VAL A 189 -36.54 -22.28 4.90
N GLY A 190 -35.39 -22.33 5.57
CA GLY A 190 -34.76 -23.56 6.05
C GLY A 190 -34.09 -24.44 4.98
N SER A 191 -34.39 -24.24 3.69
CA SER A 191 -33.71 -24.93 2.58
C SER A 191 -32.30 -24.37 2.38
N ALA A 192 -31.29 -25.23 2.21
CA ALA A 192 -29.96 -24.80 1.79
C ALA A 192 -29.94 -24.54 0.27
N GLU A 193 -29.48 -23.36 -0.15
CA GLU A 193 -29.40 -22.95 -1.56
C GLU A 193 -28.01 -22.39 -1.84
N TYR A 194 -27.36 -22.91 -2.89
CA TYR A 194 -25.95 -22.66 -3.13
C TYR A 194 -25.51 -22.97 -4.56
N LEU A 195 -24.43 -22.31 -4.97
CA LEU A 195 -23.76 -22.48 -6.24
C LEU A 195 -22.90 -23.76 -6.25
N LYS A 196 -23.20 -24.74 -7.11
CA LYS A 196 -22.44 -26.00 -7.24
C LYS A 196 -21.26 -25.88 -8.19
N THR A 197 -21.44 -25.28 -9.36
CA THR A 197 -20.38 -25.02 -10.33
C THR A 197 -20.60 -23.70 -11.05
N PHE A 198 -19.51 -23.05 -11.44
CA PHE A 198 -19.54 -21.75 -12.11
C PHE A 198 -18.35 -21.56 -13.05
N LYS A 199 -18.49 -20.64 -14.00
CA LYS A 199 -17.38 -20.07 -14.77
C LYS A 199 -17.09 -18.66 -14.26
N VAL A 200 -15.87 -18.19 -14.49
CA VAL A 200 -15.49 -16.79 -14.26
C VAL A 200 -15.12 -16.16 -15.60
N ALA A 201 -15.69 -14.99 -15.86
CA ALA A 201 -15.33 -14.11 -16.96
C ALA A 201 -14.75 -12.81 -16.43
N HIS A 202 -13.87 -12.19 -17.21
CA HIS A 202 -13.20 -10.94 -16.88
C HIS A 202 -13.16 -9.99 -18.07
N SER A 203 -13.03 -8.69 -17.80
CA SER A 203 -13.07 -7.63 -18.79
C SER A 203 -12.32 -6.38 -18.30
N LEU A 204 -11.82 -5.59 -19.24
CA LEU A 204 -11.21 -4.27 -18.99
C LEU A 204 -12.14 -3.11 -19.36
N ASP A 205 -13.01 -3.30 -20.37
CA ASP A 205 -13.92 -2.28 -20.92
C ASP A 205 -15.33 -2.35 -20.33
N GLY A 206 -15.75 -3.49 -19.79
CA GLY A 206 -17.12 -3.75 -19.34
C GLY A 206 -18.08 -4.23 -20.43
N HIS A 207 -17.56 -4.45 -21.65
CA HIS A 207 -18.33 -4.85 -22.84
C HIS A 207 -17.83 -6.20 -23.39
N THR A 208 -16.53 -6.37 -23.58
CA THR A 208 -15.91 -7.61 -24.04
C THR A 208 -15.47 -8.45 -22.84
N PHE A 209 -16.05 -9.65 -22.70
CA PHE A 209 -15.78 -10.56 -21.59
C PHE A 209 -15.08 -11.83 -22.07
N GLN A 210 -13.98 -12.19 -21.42
CA GLN A 210 -13.21 -13.40 -21.68
C GLN A 210 -13.31 -14.36 -20.49
N PHE A 211 -13.64 -15.63 -20.75
CA PHE A 211 -13.67 -16.67 -19.72
C PHE A 211 -12.25 -17.18 -19.41
N ILE A 212 -11.98 -17.46 -18.13
CA ILE A 212 -10.77 -18.20 -17.73
C ILE A 212 -10.78 -19.54 -18.47
N GLN A 213 -9.69 -19.86 -19.17
CA GLN A 213 -9.53 -21.16 -19.84
C GLN A 213 -8.88 -22.18 -18.90
N ASP A 214 -9.14 -23.47 -19.11
CA ASP A 214 -8.43 -24.53 -18.38
C ASP A 214 -6.95 -24.63 -18.81
N ALA A 215 -6.13 -25.33 -18.01
CA ALA A 215 -4.68 -25.43 -18.20
C ALA A 215 -4.28 -25.99 -19.58
N GLU A 216 -5.06 -26.92 -20.14
CA GLU A 216 -4.87 -27.45 -21.49
C GLU A 216 -5.43 -26.54 -22.62
N ARG A 217 -6.04 -25.41 -22.28
CA ARG A 217 -6.72 -24.45 -23.18
C ARG A 217 -7.82 -25.07 -24.06
N ARG A 218 -8.42 -26.18 -23.61
CA ARG A 218 -9.50 -26.91 -24.32
C ARG A 218 -10.92 -26.35 -24.10
N GLY A 219 -11.05 -25.25 -23.35
CA GLY A 219 -12.30 -24.55 -23.09
C GLY A 219 -12.30 -23.85 -21.72
N ASP A 220 -13.43 -23.23 -21.39
CA ASP A 220 -13.57 -22.43 -20.17
C ASP A 220 -13.45 -23.29 -18.90
N LYS A 221 -12.62 -22.84 -17.95
CA LYS A 221 -12.45 -23.39 -16.60
C LYS A 221 -13.79 -23.39 -15.85
N VAL A 222 -14.26 -24.57 -15.48
CA VAL A 222 -15.43 -24.73 -14.60
C VAL A 222 -14.95 -24.95 -13.17
N PHE A 223 -15.24 -24.00 -12.30
CA PHE A 223 -14.89 -24.04 -10.88
C PHE A 223 -15.94 -24.81 -10.07
N VAL A 224 -15.47 -25.53 -9.07
CA VAL A 224 -16.32 -26.20 -8.08
C VAL A 224 -16.68 -25.20 -6.99
N GLY A 225 -17.98 -24.98 -6.78
CA GLY A 225 -18.52 -24.12 -5.74
C GLY A 225 -18.73 -24.86 -4.42
N ASN A 226 -19.82 -24.52 -3.75
CA ASN A 226 -20.17 -24.98 -2.42
C ASN A 226 -20.95 -26.30 -2.44
N GLU A 227 -20.94 -26.98 -1.30
CA GLU A 227 -21.66 -28.23 -1.04
C GLU A 227 -22.79 -28.04 0.01
N ASP A 228 -22.84 -26.88 0.66
CA ASP A 228 -23.80 -26.50 1.70
C ASP A 228 -24.13 -24.98 1.68
N LYS A 229 -24.82 -24.50 2.72
CA LYS A 229 -25.21 -23.10 2.93
C LYS A 229 -24.18 -22.21 3.63
N SER A 230 -23.05 -22.76 4.09
CA SER A 230 -22.26 -22.16 5.18
C SER A 230 -20.75 -22.27 5.02
N SER A 231 -20.24 -23.38 4.48
CA SER A 231 -18.82 -23.55 4.16
C SER A 231 -18.31 -22.47 3.21
N LEU A 232 -17.02 -22.15 3.33
CA LEU A 232 -16.31 -21.29 2.40
C LEU A 232 -15.58 -22.16 1.38
N LYS A 233 -15.85 -21.98 0.09
CA LYS A 233 -15.09 -22.61 -0.99
C LYS A 233 -14.14 -21.59 -1.60
N LYS A 234 -12.85 -21.69 -1.27
CA LYS A 234 -11.80 -20.89 -1.92
C LYS A 234 -11.39 -21.55 -3.23
N ASN A 235 -11.54 -20.85 -4.33
CA ASN A 235 -10.98 -21.19 -5.64
C ASN A 235 -9.89 -20.15 -5.97
N LEU A 236 -8.66 -20.59 -6.21
CA LEU A 236 -7.61 -19.75 -6.80
C LEU A 236 -7.59 -19.93 -8.31
N PHE A 237 -6.98 -18.99 -9.02
CA PHE A 237 -6.81 -19.04 -10.47
C PHE A 237 -5.36 -19.40 -10.80
N ASP A 238 -5.19 -20.41 -11.67
CA ASP A 238 -3.86 -20.91 -12.11
C ASP A 238 -3.06 -19.85 -12.89
N SER A 239 -3.69 -18.74 -13.25
CA SER A 239 -3.01 -17.53 -13.71
C SER A 239 -3.76 -16.29 -13.23
N PRO A 240 -3.06 -15.28 -12.68
CA PRO A 240 -3.68 -14.08 -12.13
C PRO A 240 -4.30 -13.22 -13.25
N LEU A 241 -5.58 -12.87 -13.10
CA LEU A 241 -6.31 -12.11 -14.12
C LEU A 241 -6.07 -10.62 -13.97
N GLU A 242 -5.96 -9.90 -15.08
CA GLU A 242 -5.88 -8.44 -15.08
C GLU A 242 -7.22 -7.85 -15.57
N ALA A 243 -7.99 -7.27 -14.65
CA ALA A 243 -9.41 -6.96 -14.87
C ALA A 243 -9.85 -5.64 -14.23
N LYS A 244 -10.80 -4.94 -14.86
CA LYS A 244 -11.63 -3.89 -14.22
C LYS A 244 -13.00 -4.45 -13.84
N PHE A 245 -13.53 -5.39 -14.62
CA PHE A 245 -14.80 -6.05 -14.34
C PHE A 245 -14.59 -7.56 -14.22
N VAL A 246 -15.14 -8.14 -13.15
CA VAL A 246 -15.15 -9.60 -12.92
C VAL A 246 -16.61 -10.06 -12.89
N ARG A 247 -16.92 -11.15 -13.59
CA ARG A 247 -18.27 -11.71 -13.70
C ARG A 247 -18.26 -13.20 -13.33
N LEU A 248 -19.01 -13.57 -12.31
CA LEU A 248 -19.29 -14.98 -11.97
C LEU A 248 -20.54 -15.42 -12.72
N VAL A 249 -20.46 -16.56 -13.39
CA VAL A 249 -21.53 -17.12 -14.23
C VAL A 249 -21.87 -18.53 -13.70
N PRO A 250 -22.95 -18.68 -12.91
CA PRO A 250 -23.43 -20.00 -12.49
C PRO A 250 -23.68 -20.97 -13.64
N VAL A 251 -23.26 -22.22 -13.44
CA VAL A 251 -23.45 -23.35 -14.39
C VAL A 251 -24.33 -24.43 -13.78
N SER A 252 -24.18 -24.71 -12.48
CA SER A 252 -25.05 -25.63 -11.74
C SER A 252 -25.27 -25.13 -10.31
N CYS A 253 -26.47 -25.34 -9.79
CA CYS A 253 -26.94 -24.78 -8.52
C CYS A 253 -27.79 -25.81 -7.74
N HIS A 254 -27.78 -25.74 -6.41
CA HIS A 254 -28.67 -26.55 -5.57
C HIS A 254 -29.92 -25.75 -5.19
N ARG A 255 -31.07 -26.18 -5.73
CA ARG A 255 -32.41 -25.55 -5.60
C ARG A 255 -32.54 -24.14 -6.22
N GLY A 256 -31.63 -23.23 -5.88
CA GLY A 256 -31.52 -21.89 -6.44
C GLY A 256 -30.06 -21.48 -6.63
N CYS A 257 -29.80 -20.60 -7.60
CA CYS A 257 -28.47 -20.03 -7.82
C CYS A 257 -28.20 -18.89 -6.85
N THR A 258 -27.91 -19.27 -5.61
CA THR A 258 -27.70 -18.37 -4.46
C THR A 258 -26.21 -18.27 -4.11
N LEU A 259 -25.72 -17.06 -3.89
CA LEU A 259 -24.29 -16.78 -3.69
C LEU A 259 -24.03 -15.58 -2.76
N ARG A 260 -23.09 -15.79 -1.84
CA ARG A 260 -22.24 -14.78 -1.21
C ARG A 260 -20.79 -15.02 -1.64
N PHE A 261 -20.00 -13.99 -1.87
CA PHE A 261 -18.59 -14.15 -2.26
C PHE A 261 -17.68 -13.01 -1.82
N GLU A 262 -16.38 -13.28 -1.89
CA GLU A 262 -15.29 -12.29 -1.79
C GLU A 262 -14.26 -12.56 -2.90
N LEU A 263 -13.78 -11.50 -3.53
CA LEU A 263 -12.75 -11.59 -4.58
C LEU A 263 -11.37 -11.44 -3.94
N LEU A 264 -10.40 -12.24 -4.38
CA LEU A 264 -9.02 -12.18 -3.89
C LEU A 264 -8.13 -11.52 -4.94
N GLY A 265 -7.21 -10.65 -4.51
CA GLY A 265 -6.35 -9.92 -5.44
C GLY A 265 -5.45 -8.85 -4.81
N CYS A 266 -4.92 -8.00 -5.68
CA CYS A 266 -4.13 -6.79 -5.39
C CYS A 266 -4.29 -5.75 -6.51
N GLU A 267 -3.76 -4.54 -6.33
CA GLU A 267 -3.73 -3.54 -7.40
C GLU A 267 -2.47 -3.68 -8.27
N LEU A 268 -2.63 -3.59 -9.60
CA LEU A 268 -1.52 -3.80 -10.54
C LEU A 268 -0.48 -2.69 -10.55
N ASN A 269 -0.87 -1.46 -10.18
CA ASN A 269 -0.06 -0.27 -10.39
C ASN A 269 0.97 -0.02 -9.27
N GLY A 270 1.15 -0.95 -8.31
CA GLY A 270 2.10 -0.80 -7.19
C GLY A 270 1.87 0.44 -6.31
N CYS A 271 0.69 1.04 -6.39
CA CYS A 271 0.42 2.39 -5.91
C CYS A 271 -0.79 2.42 -4.95
N SER A 272 -1.02 1.31 -4.25
CA SER A 272 -2.06 1.14 -3.23
C SER A 272 -1.49 0.97 -1.82
N GLU A 273 -0.19 1.17 -1.67
CA GLU A 273 0.55 0.98 -0.42
C GLU A 273 0.35 2.17 0.54
N PRO A 274 0.48 1.96 1.86
CA PRO A 274 0.36 3.03 2.84
C PRO A 274 1.43 4.11 2.61
N LEU A 275 1.03 5.38 2.65
CA LEU A 275 1.94 6.51 2.45
C LEU A 275 2.67 6.95 3.72
N GLY A 276 2.31 6.40 4.89
CA GLY A 276 3.18 6.42 6.07
C GLY A 276 2.53 6.83 7.40
N LEU A 277 1.19 6.85 7.50
CA LEU A 277 0.54 7.25 8.74
C LEU A 277 0.62 6.16 9.80
N LYS A 278 0.42 4.88 9.45
CA LYS A 278 0.41 3.75 10.39
C LYS A 278 1.80 3.28 10.81
N ASP A 279 2.80 3.35 9.93
CA ASP A 279 4.18 2.91 10.20
C ASP A 279 5.06 4.00 10.87
N ASN A 280 4.58 5.26 10.87
CA ASN A 280 5.25 6.46 11.37
C ASN A 280 6.37 7.02 10.49
N SER A 281 6.46 6.61 9.22
CA SER A 281 7.34 7.25 8.22
C SER A 281 6.89 8.68 7.86
N ILE A 282 5.58 8.98 7.95
CA ILE A 282 5.09 10.36 8.08
C ILE A 282 5.23 10.76 9.55
N LEU A 283 6.08 11.76 9.81
CA LEU A 283 6.39 12.23 11.17
C LEU A 283 5.24 13.08 11.76
N ASP A 284 5.13 13.11 13.10
CA ASP A 284 4.08 13.88 13.81
C ASP A 284 3.95 15.34 13.36
N LYS A 285 5.08 16.00 13.08
CA LYS A 285 5.14 17.40 12.59
C LYS A 285 4.51 17.62 11.21
N GLN A 286 4.27 16.56 10.44
CA GLN A 286 3.65 16.61 9.11
C GLN A 286 2.12 16.48 9.18
N ILE A 287 1.56 16.17 10.35
CA ILE A 287 0.12 15.98 10.55
C ILE A 287 -0.41 17.17 11.37
N THR A 288 -1.24 18.00 10.74
CA THR A 288 -1.80 19.23 11.34
C THR A 288 -3.32 19.27 11.17
N ALA A 289 -4.01 20.13 11.90
CA ALA A 289 -5.46 20.28 11.79
C ALA A 289 -5.89 21.72 12.07
N SER A 290 -7.15 22.02 11.77
CA SER A 290 -7.85 23.25 12.17
C SER A 290 -7.92 23.46 13.69
N SER A 291 -8.20 22.39 14.44
CA SER A 291 -8.36 22.40 15.90
C SER A 291 -8.07 21.00 16.49
N TYR A 292 -8.04 20.88 17.82
CA TYR A 292 -8.04 19.55 18.48
C TYR A 292 -8.68 19.60 19.87
N PHE A 293 -9.48 18.60 20.20
CA PHE A 293 -10.18 18.49 21.48
C PHE A 293 -9.23 18.11 22.64
N LYS A 294 -9.53 18.60 23.84
CA LYS A 294 -8.80 18.29 25.08
C LYS A 294 -9.79 17.79 26.13
N THR A 295 -9.68 16.52 26.53
CA THR A 295 -10.56 15.98 27.57
C THR A 295 -10.30 16.71 28.90
N TRP A 296 -11.37 17.26 29.48
CA TRP A 296 -11.34 18.17 30.65
C TRP A 296 -10.42 19.40 30.51
N GLY A 297 -10.10 19.82 29.28
CA GLY A 297 -9.18 20.95 29.01
C GLY A 297 -7.70 20.65 29.28
N ILE A 298 -7.35 19.43 29.70
CA ILE A 298 -6.00 19.04 30.08
C ILE A 298 -5.18 18.73 28.82
N ASN A 299 -4.08 19.46 28.60
CA ASN A 299 -3.21 19.27 27.42
C ASN A 299 -2.66 17.83 27.28
N ALA A 300 -2.40 17.14 28.40
CA ALA A 300 -1.94 15.75 28.40
C ALA A 300 -3.03 14.75 27.94
N PHE A 301 -4.29 15.18 27.86
CA PHE A 301 -5.45 14.40 27.39
C PHE A 301 -6.01 15.01 26.08
N GLY A 302 -5.12 15.51 25.23
CA GLY A 302 -5.43 16.07 23.92
C GLY A 302 -5.54 15.02 22.81
N TRP A 303 -6.56 15.12 21.98
CA TRP A 303 -6.78 14.31 20.77
C TRP A 303 -6.02 14.92 19.58
N HIS A 304 -4.69 15.01 19.75
CA HIS A 304 -3.79 15.76 18.88
C HIS A 304 -3.77 15.21 17.43
N PRO A 305 -3.57 16.06 16.40
CA PRO A 305 -3.58 15.61 14.99
C PRO A 305 -2.61 14.47 14.69
N SER A 306 -1.46 14.42 15.36
CA SER A 306 -0.48 13.34 15.18
C SER A 306 -0.96 11.94 15.62
N TYR A 307 -2.06 11.84 16.35
CA TYR A 307 -2.71 10.57 16.68
C TYR A 307 -3.70 10.10 15.61
N ALA A 308 -3.89 10.83 14.50
CA ALA A 308 -4.79 10.45 13.40
C ALA A 308 -4.32 9.26 12.55
N ARG A 309 -3.60 8.30 13.13
CA ARG A 309 -2.95 7.18 12.44
C ARG A 309 -3.84 5.93 12.46
N LEU A 310 -3.96 5.22 11.34
CA LEU A 310 -4.78 4.01 11.24
C LEU A 310 -4.35 2.94 12.26
N ASP A 311 -5.31 2.31 12.94
CA ASP A 311 -5.12 1.34 14.01
C ASP A 311 -4.31 1.81 15.23
N MET A 312 -4.07 3.12 15.38
CA MET A 312 -3.44 3.67 16.57
C MET A 312 -4.16 3.22 17.85
N GLN A 313 -3.40 2.89 18.89
CA GLN A 313 -3.87 2.35 20.17
C GLN A 313 -3.50 3.27 21.32
N GLY A 314 -4.32 3.28 22.38
CA GLY A 314 -4.10 4.12 23.56
C GLY A 314 -5.42 4.60 24.17
N LYS A 315 -5.33 5.50 25.16
CA LYS A 315 -6.50 6.21 25.72
C LYS A 315 -6.94 7.38 24.83
N PHE A 316 -5.98 8.04 24.19
CA PHE A 316 -6.15 9.09 23.20
C PHE A 316 -5.42 8.60 21.97
N ASN A 317 -6.16 8.18 20.95
CA ASN A 317 -5.63 7.37 19.85
C ASN A 317 -6.19 7.78 18.48
N ALA A 318 -6.71 8.99 18.36
CA ALA A 318 -7.23 9.57 17.14
C ALA A 318 -7.05 11.09 17.18
N TRP A 319 -7.24 11.75 16.04
CA TRP A 319 -7.58 13.17 16.04
C TRP A 319 -9.07 13.33 16.29
N THR A 320 -9.44 14.27 17.15
CA THR A 320 -10.81 14.73 17.37
C THR A 320 -10.82 16.24 17.32
N ALA A 321 -11.68 16.84 16.49
CA ALA A 321 -11.77 18.29 16.38
C ALA A 321 -12.33 18.91 17.67
N GLU A 322 -11.89 20.12 18.01
CA GLU A 322 -12.36 20.85 19.19
C GLU A 322 -13.84 21.22 19.05
N SER A 323 -14.23 21.70 17.87
CA SER A 323 -15.61 22.01 17.49
C SER A 323 -16.16 20.99 16.47
N ASN A 324 -17.49 20.84 16.46
CA ASN A 324 -18.19 20.01 15.48
C ASN A 324 -18.70 20.90 14.33
N GLN A 325 -17.79 21.41 13.48
CA GLN A 325 -18.13 22.27 12.34
C GLN A 325 -17.61 21.68 11.02
N ALA A 326 -18.34 21.92 9.92
CA ALA A 326 -17.94 21.50 8.57
C ALA A 326 -16.75 22.31 7.99
N SER A 327 -16.24 23.28 8.73
CA SER A 327 -15.00 24.04 8.46
C SER A 327 -13.74 23.37 9.02
N GLU A 328 -13.88 22.34 9.85
CA GLU A 328 -12.76 21.59 10.42
C GLU A 328 -12.04 20.76 9.34
N TRP A 329 -10.73 20.56 9.49
CA TRP A 329 -9.91 19.78 8.56
C TRP A 329 -8.74 19.10 9.25
N LEU A 330 -8.39 17.90 8.78
CA LEU A 330 -7.13 17.23 9.07
C LEU A 330 -6.24 17.33 7.82
N GLN A 331 -5.00 17.79 7.97
CA GLN A 331 -4.01 17.95 6.92
C GLN A 331 -2.82 17.02 7.14
N ILE A 332 -2.35 16.42 6.05
CA ILE A 332 -1.17 15.55 6.01
C ILE A 332 -0.21 16.10 4.94
N ASP A 333 1.02 16.40 5.33
CA ASP A 333 2.13 16.71 4.42
C ASP A 333 2.93 15.44 4.09
N LEU A 334 2.92 15.04 2.83
CA LEU A 334 3.63 13.86 2.31
C LEU A 334 5.13 14.12 2.09
N GLY A 335 5.60 15.36 2.31
CA GLY A 335 6.99 15.80 2.16
C GLY A 335 7.41 16.03 0.71
N SER A 336 7.18 15.03 -0.15
CA SER A 336 7.32 15.08 -1.61
C SER A 336 5.94 15.19 -2.29
N GLN A 337 5.93 15.44 -3.61
CA GLN A 337 4.73 15.20 -4.42
C GLN A 337 4.59 13.70 -4.65
N LYS A 338 3.56 13.09 -4.08
CA LYS A 338 3.21 11.67 -4.28
C LYS A 338 1.94 11.52 -5.11
N ARG A 339 1.74 10.33 -5.68
CA ARG A 339 0.50 9.94 -6.37
C ARG A 339 -0.44 9.29 -5.37
N VAL A 340 -1.52 9.98 -5.02
CA VAL A 340 -2.51 9.51 -4.05
C VAL A 340 -3.63 8.79 -4.78
N THR A 341 -3.89 7.54 -4.42
CA THR A 341 -4.85 6.65 -5.11
C THR A 341 -6.03 6.24 -4.23
N GLY A 342 -5.96 6.41 -2.91
CA GLY A 342 -7.04 6.12 -1.99
C GLY A 342 -6.78 6.60 -0.56
N ILE A 343 -7.72 6.28 0.32
CA ILE A 343 -7.70 6.66 1.74
C ILE A 343 -8.44 5.58 2.54
N ILE A 344 -7.95 5.26 3.73
CA ILE A 344 -8.64 4.41 4.71
C ILE A 344 -8.96 5.28 5.92
N THR A 345 -10.22 5.30 6.34
CA THR A 345 -10.66 5.99 7.56
C THR A 345 -11.17 5.00 8.61
N GLN A 346 -11.03 5.37 9.88
CA GLN A 346 -11.43 4.59 11.04
C GLN A 346 -11.87 5.54 12.17
N GLY A 347 -12.93 5.21 12.90
CA GLY A 347 -13.38 6.01 14.05
C GLY A 347 -12.51 5.79 15.31
N ALA A 348 -13.00 6.27 16.45
CA ALA A 348 -12.49 5.93 17.78
C ALA A 348 -13.60 5.96 18.85
N ARG A 349 -13.23 5.79 20.12
CA ARG A 349 -14.19 5.71 21.24
C ARG A 349 -13.62 6.37 22.49
N ASP A 350 -14.29 7.41 22.98
CA ASP A 350 -13.92 8.18 24.17
C ASP A 350 -14.85 7.80 25.34
N PHE A 351 -14.29 7.35 26.48
CA PHE A 351 -15.02 6.86 27.67
C PHE A 351 -16.26 5.96 27.40
N GLY A 352 -16.23 5.18 26.32
CA GLY A 352 -17.33 4.29 25.90
C GLY A 352 -18.22 4.85 24.79
N TYR A 353 -18.23 6.17 24.57
CA TYR A 353 -18.95 6.82 23.49
C TYR A 353 -18.22 6.65 22.15
N ILE A 354 -18.89 6.01 21.19
CA ILE A 354 -18.42 5.83 19.82
C ILE A 354 -18.41 7.19 19.10
N GLN A 355 -17.32 7.52 18.40
CA GLN A 355 -17.15 8.79 17.67
C GLN A 355 -16.48 8.53 16.31
N TYR A 356 -17.06 9.01 15.21
CA TYR A 356 -16.54 8.78 13.86
C TYR A 356 -17.07 9.79 12.84
N VAL A 357 -16.33 9.99 11.75
CA VAL A 357 -16.79 10.73 10.56
C VAL A 357 -17.53 9.78 9.61
N ALA A 358 -18.79 10.09 9.35
CA ALA A 358 -19.72 9.29 8.54
C ALA A 358 -19.72 9.69 7.05
N ALA A 359 -19.34 10.92 6.73
CA ALA A 359 -19.08 11.37 5.36
C ALA A 359 -18.05 12.49 5.32
N TYR A 360 -17.22 12.55 4.28
CA TYR A 360 -16.18 13.57 4.12
C TYR A 360 -15.91 13.91 2.65
N LYS A 361 -15.36 15.10 2.39
CA LYS A 361 -14.70 15.47 1.14
C LYS A 361 -13.18 15.35 1.30
N VAL A 362 -12.46 15.34 0.18
CA VAL A 362 -10.99 15.43 0.14
C VAL A 362 -10.59 16.66 -0.65
N ALA A 363 -9.61 17.41 -0.15
CA ALA A 363 -8.95 18.49 -0.88
C ALA A 363 -7.44 18.26 -0.92
N TYR A 364 -6.76 18.79 -1.93
CA TYR A 364 -5.34 18.57 -2.13
C TYR A 364 -4.61 19.82 -2.66
N SER A 365 -3.30 19.84 -2.42
CA SER A 365 -2.42 20.95 -2.79
C SER A 365 -0.98 20.45 -3.02
N ASN A 366 -0.17 21.27 -3.70
CA ASN A 366 1.28 21.09 -3.83
C ASN A 366 2.09 22.21 -3.17
N ASP A 367 1.48 23.37 -2.92
CA ASP A 367 2.09 24.54 -2.28
C ASP A 367 1.63 24.75 -0.82
N GLY A 368 0.52 24.13 -0.42
CA GLY A 368 -0.12 24.29 0.90
C GLY A 368 -1.01 25.52 1.01
N LEU A 369 -1.02 26.38 -0.01
CA LEU A 369 -1.72 27.67 -0.07
C LEU A 369 -2.97 27.59 -0.94
N LYS A 370 -2.84 27.05 -2.16
CA LYS A 370 -3.92 26.83 -3.11
C LYS A 370 -4.46 25.41 -2.98
N TRP A 371 -5.73 25.30 -2.62
CA TRP A 371 -6.41 24.03 -2.39
C TRP A 371 -7.42 23.73 -3.51
N THR A 372 -7.44 22.46 -3.94
CA THR A 372 -8.40 21.94 -4.92
C THR A 372 -9.23 20.85 -4.26
N GLU A 373 -10.56 20.98 -4.22
CA GLU A 373 -11.43 19.88 -3.79
C GLU A 373 -11.48 18.80 -4.88
N TYR A 374 -11.45 17.53 -4.47
CA TYR A 374 -11.51 16.39 -5.39
C TYR A 374 -12.88 16.31 -6.10
N LYS A 375 -12.82 16.13 -7.43
CA LYS A 375 -13.97 16.01 -8.33
C LYS A 375 -13.76 14.81 -9.27
N GLU A 376 -14.84 14.11 -9.57
CA GLU A 376 -14.86 13.06 -10.58
C GLU A 376 -14.97 13.66 -11.99
N LEU A 377 -14.60 12.91 -13.01
CA LEU A 377 -14.54 13.44 -14.39
C LEU A 377 -15.95 13.83 -14.87
N GLY A 378 -16.17 15.11 -15.14
CA GLY A 378 -17.47 15.65 -15.54
C GLY A 378 -18.41 16.06 -14.40
N ALA A 379 -18.01 15.89 -13.13
CA ALA A 379 -18.80 16.35 -11.99
C ALA A 379 -18.66 17.87 -11.77
N ALA A 380 -19.79 18.57 -11.63
CA ALA A 380 -19.80 19.99 -11.27
C ALA A 380 -19.37 20.20 -9.80
N ASP A 381 -19.84 19.35 -8.90
CA ASP A 381 -19.61 19.42 -7.46
C ASP A 381 -18.51 18.47 -6.97
N SER A 382 -17.96 18.80 -5.80
CA SER A 382 -16.91 18.01 -5.14
C SER A 382 -17.44 16.71 -4.56
N ARG A 383 -16.75 15.60 -4.82
CA ARG A 383 -17.22 14.27 -4.43
C ARG A 383 -17.21 14.12 -2.91
N ILE A 384 -18.35 13.69 -2.38
CA ILE A 384 -18.49 13.24 -0.99
C ILE A 384 -18.23 11.73 -0.94
N PHE A 385 -17.40 11.31 0.01
CA PHE A 385 -17.06 9.92 0.27
C PHE A 385 -17.83 9.41 1.49
N PRO A 386 -18.43 8.19 1.42
CA PRO A 386 -19.03 7.55 2.58
C PRO A 386 -17.93 7.10 3.55
N GLY A 387 -17.97 7.61 4.78
CA GLY A 387 -17.03 7.31 5.84
C GLY A 387 -17.41 6.07 6.65
N ASN A 388 -17.12 6.12 7.95
CA ASN A 388 -17.30 5.00 8.87
C ASN A 388 -18.74 4.90 9.39
N SER A 389 -19.12 3.70 9.82
CA SER A 389 -20.38 3.38 10.50
C SER A 389 -20.21 3.06 11.99
N ASP A 390 -18.97 2.97 12.46
CA ASP A 390 -18.61 2.59 13.84
C ASP A 390 -17.20 3.12 14.22
N ASN A 391 -16.72 2.75 15.42
CA ASN A 391 -15.46 3.22 15.99
C ASN A 391 -14.18 2.48 15.55
N ASN A 392 -14.24 1.38 14.79
CA ASN A 392 -13.07 0.52 14.60
C ASN A 392 -12.96 -0.21 13.25
N SER A 393 -14.06 -0.45 12.53
CA SER A 393 -14.05 -0.99 11.17
C SER A 393 -13.37 -0.02 10.22
N HIS A 394 -12.49 -0.54 9.36
CA HIS A 394 -11.83 0.26 8.32
C HIS A 394 -12.80 0.56 7.19
N LYS A 395 -12.93 1.83 6.81
CA LYS A 395 -13.57 2.22 5.55
C LYS A 395 -12.49 2.64 4.55
N LYS A 396 -12.22 1.76 3.59
CA LYS A 396 -11.37 2.11 2.43
C LYS A 396 -12.22 2.78 1.36
N ASN A 397 -11.86 4.00 0.97
CA ASN A 397 -12.35 4.69 -0.21
C ASN A 397 -11.21 4.81 -1.23
N VAL A 398 -11.55 4.73 -2.52
CA VAL A 398 -10.59 4.65 -3.62
C VAL A 398 -10.92 5.76 -4.61
N PHE A 399 -9.92 6.57 -4.99
CA PHE A 399 -10.12 7.68 -5.92
C PHE A 399 -10.17 7.12 -7.35
N GLU A 400 -11.28 7.33 -8.08
CA GLU A 400 -11.39 6.88 -9.47
C GLU A 400 -10.31 7.51 -10.35
N THR A 401 -9.98 8.79 -10.09
CA THR A 401 -8.90 9.53 -10.73
C THR A 401 -7.78 9.86 -9.73
N PRO A 402 -6.73 9.00 -9.60
CA PRO A 402 -5.58 9.29 -8.75
C PRO A 402 -4.92 10.63 -9.05
N PHE A 403 -4.72 11.44 -8.01
CA PHE A 403 -4.19 12.81 -8.13
C PHE A 403 -2.77 12.93 -7.59
N LYS A 404 -2.05 13.98 -8.03
CA LYS A 404 -0.71 14.32 -7.52
C LYS A 404 -0.79 15.44 -6.49
N ALA A 405 -0.27 15.18 -5.30
CA ALA A 405 -0.30 16.12 -4.19
C ALA A 405 0.94 15.97 -3.31
N ARG A 406 1.34 17.07 -2.66
CA ARG A 406 2.18 17.03 -1.46
C ARG A 406 1.32 17.11 -0.20
N TYR A 407 0.31 17.97 -0.20
CA TYR A 407 -0.57 18.14 0.95
C TYR A 407 -1.98 17.60 0.64
N VAL A 408 -2.53 16.82 1.57
CA VAL A 408 -3.89 16.28 1.49
C VAL A 408 -4.67 16.75 2.72
N ARG A 409 -5.91 17.18 2.52
CA ARG A 409 -6.88 17.52 3.57
C ARG A 409 -8.10 16.61 3.51
N VAL A 410 -8.47 16.08 4.67
CA VAL A 410 -9.77 15.42 4.91
C VAL A 410 -10.71 16.46 5.49
N LEU A 411 -11.89 16.64 4.87
CA LEU A 411 -12.88 17.66 5.22
C LEU A 411 -14.19 16.96 5.69
N PRO A 412 -14.45 16.83 6.99
CA PRO A 412 -15.65 16.16 7.52
C PRO A 412 -16.94 16.89 7.13
N VAL A 413 -17.92 16.14 6.62
CA VAL A 413 -19.24 16.66 6.19
C VAL A 413 -20.38 16.13 7.08
N ALA A 414 -20.26 14.89 7.56
CA ALA A 414 -21.17 14.31 8.54
C ALA A 414 -20.41 13.41 9.52
N TRP A 415 -20.85 13.32 10.76
CA TRP A 415 -20.18 12.60 11.85
C TRP A 415 -21.16 12.17 12.93
N GLN A 416 -20.80 11.16 13.72
CA GLN A 416 -21.54 10.71 14.89
C GLN A 416 -20.83 11.19 16.16
N ASN A 417 -21.57 11.87 17.03
CA ASN A 417 -21.15 12.45 18.32
C ASN A 417 -20.05 13.54 18.22
N ARG A 418 -18.87 13.22 17.68
CA ARG A 418 -17.80 14.20 17.36
C ARG A 418 -17.09 13.85 16.07
N ILE A 419 -16.57 14.87 15.39
CA ILE A 419 -15.57 14.72 14.32
C ILE A 419 -14.33 14.03 14.91
N THR A 420 -14.16 12.74 14.60
CA THR A 420 -13.04 11.91 15.08
C THR A 420 -12.54 10.98 13.97
N LEU A 421 -11.23 10.94 13.76
CA LEU A 421 -10.58 10.18 12.68
C LEU A 421 -9.22 9.58 13.08
N ARG A 422 -9.05 8.32 12.68
CA ARG A 422 -7.79 7.65 12.36
C ARG A 422 -7.74 7.44 10.84
N VAL A 423 -6.59 7.65 10.20
CA VAL A 423 -6.44 7.69 8.73
C VAL A 423 -5.18 6.94 8.29
N GLU A 424 -5.25 6.32 7.11
CA GLU A 424 -4.09 6.01 6.26
C GLU A 424 -4.35 6.53 4.85
N LEU A 425 -3.32 7.07 4.17
CA LEU A 425 -3.40 7.45 2.76
C LEU A 425 -2.75 6.36 1.92
N LEU A 426 -3.31 6.07 0.75
CA LEU A 426 -2.81 5.03 -0.16
C LEU A 426 -2.23 5.66 -1.42
N GLY A 427 -1.08 5.20 -1.87
CA GLY A 427 -0.40 5.78 -3.03
C GLY A 427 0.95 5.18 -3.36
N CYS A 428 1.78 5.98 -4.02
CA CYS A 428 3.19 5.71 -4.31
C CYS A 428 3.94 7.03 -4.53
N ASP A 429 5.27 7.01 -4.32
CA ASP A 429 6.16 8.02 -4.91
C ASP A 429 6.19 7.89 -6.44
N GLN A 430 6.41 9.00 -7.15
CA GLN A 430 6.34 8.98 -8.60
C GLN A 430 7.64 8.46 -9.21
N SER A 431 7.59 7.26 -9.81
CA SER A 431 8.62 6.81 -10.75
C SER A 431 8.75 7.83 -11.91
N PRO A 432 9.97 8.14 -12.38
CA PRO A 432 10.15 8.98 -13.57
C PRO A 432 9.37 8.40 -14.75
N ASN A 433 8.65 9.26 -15.49
CA ASN A 433 7.95 8.82 -16.70
C ASN A 433 8.99 8.37 -17.72
N LEU A 434 8.96 7.09 -18.12
CA LEU A 434 9.73 6.61 -19.27
C LEU A 434 9.41 7.46 -20.51
N PRO A 435 10.40 8.08 -21.17
CA PRO A 435 10.18 8.84 -22.40
C PRO A 435 9.83 7.86 -23.54
N GLY A 436 8.54 7.57 -23.69
CA GLY A 436 8.03 6.62 -24.69
C GLY A 436 6.53 6.32 -24.61
N VAL A 437 5.88 6.51 -23.45
CA VAL A 437 4.42 6.34 -23.33
C VAL A 437 3.71 7.69 -23.42
N SER A 438 3.19 8.01 -24.60
CA SER A 438 2.35 9.20 -24.82
C SER A 438 0.96 8.99 -24.21
N ASP A 439 0.62 9.74 -23.17
CA ASP A 439 -0.74 9.82 -22.63
C ASP A 439 -1.68 10.47 -23.67
N PRO A 440 -2.77 9.80 -24.12
CA PRO A 440 -3.68 10.36 -25.12
C PRO A 440 -4.49 11.59 -24.66
N SER A 441 -4.47 11.96 -23.38
CA SER A 441 -5.42 12.94 -22.82
C SER A 441 -4.94 14.39 -22.74
N SER A 442 -3.76 14.74 -23.25
CA SER A 442 -3.20 16.11 -23.13
C SER A 442 -3.49 17.00 -24.35
N PRO A 443 -4.26 18.10 -24.22
CA PRO A 443 -4.40 19.09 -25.30
C PRO A 443 -3.12 19.92 -25.44
N TRP A 444 -2.58 19.99 -26.65
CA TRP A 444 -1.37 20.77 -26.95
C TRP A 444 -1.59 22.28 -26.78
N PRO A 445 -0.76 22.99 -26.00
CA PRO A 445 -0.57 24.42 -26.18
C PRO A 445 0.07 24.65 -27.56
N ARG A 446 -0.49 25.57 -28.36
CA ARG A 446 0.19 26.03 -29.58
C ARG A 446 1.45 26.79 -29.18
N ALA A 447 2.60 26.45 -29.77
CA ALA A 447 3.80 27.27 -29.61
C ALA A 447 3.53 28.68 -30.16
N LEU A 448 3.95 29.71 -29.42
CA LEU A 448 4.08 31.05 -29.99
C LEU A 448 5.44 31.19 -30.66
N GLU A 449 5.45 31.67 -31.90
CA GLU A 449 6.66 32.19 -32.53
C GLU A 449 7.30 33.27 -31.63
N SER A 450 8.60 33.12 -31.33
CA SER A 450 9.41 34.15 -30.68
C SER A 450 10.74 34.27 -31.41
N SER A 451 10.73 35.00 -32.52
CA SER A 451 11.92 35.23 -33.33
C SER A 451 12.89 36.18 -32.63
N ARG A 452 14.05 35.65 -32.21
CA ARG A 452 15.25 36.46 -31.93
C ARG A 452 16.46 35.83 -32.60
N SER A 453 17.03 36.58 -33.55
CA SER A 453 18.24 36.22 -34.27
C SER A 453 19.48 36.74 -33.55
N CYS A 454 20.59 36.01 -33.68
CA CYS A 454 21.95 36.53 -33.54
C CYS A 454 22.78 35.98 -34.71
N PRO A 455 23.55 36.81 -35.44
CA PRO A 455 24.31 36.37 -36.60
C PRO A 455 25.68 35.79 -36.23
N GLY A 456 26.17 34.83 -37.02
CA GLY A 456 27.50 34.22 -36.83
C GLY A 456 27.86 33.28 -37.97
N THR A 457 28.42 33.82 -39.05
CA THR A 457 28.78 33.04 -40.25
C THR A 457 30.16 32.40 -40.09
N ILE A 458 30.32 31.14 -40.51
CA ILE A 458 31.37 30.67 -41.44
C ILE A 458 31.03 29.26 -41.94
N ARG A 459 31.44 28.94 -43.17
CA ARG A 459 31.14 27.69 -43.88
C ARG A 459 32.29 26.69 -43.76
N LEU A 460 31.96 25.40 -43.75
CA LEU A 460 32.63 24.24 -44.38
C LEU A 460 31.73 23.01 -44.05
N GLY A 461 31.50 22.00 -44.91
CA GLY A 461 31.87 21.76 -46.31
C GLY A 461 31.13 20.50 -46.82
N GLN A 462 31.15 20.27 -48.14
CA GLN A 462 30.53 19.14 -48.88
C GLN A 462 30.79 17.73 -48.27
N GLY A 463 29.96 16.68 -48.40
CA GLY A 463 28.64 16.53 -49.05
C GLY A 463 28.43 15.13 -49.69
N LYS A 464 27.20 14.83 -50.17
CA LYS A 464 26.77 13.65 -51.00
C LYS A 464 26.74 12.24 -50.36
N GLY A 465 25.86 11.38 -50.90
CA GLY A 465 25.74 9.93 -50.62
C GLY A 465 24.78 9.58 -49.46
N ALA A 466 23.50 9.24 -49.60
CA ALA A 466 22.65 8.68 -50.67
C ALA A 466 22.67 7.14 -50.84
N GLY A 467 21.52 6.49 -50.58
CA GLY A 467 21.06 5.26 -51.24
C GLY A 467 21.11 3.93 -50.49
N GLY A 468 19.95 3.46 -50.00
CA GLY A 468 19.54 2.04 -49.91
C GLY A 468 20.38 1.04 -49.09
N GLU A 469 19.98 -0.24 -48.98
CA GLU A 469 18.61 -0.79 -48.96
C GLU A 469 18.59 -2.13 -48.18
N THR A 470 17.41 -2.76 -48.11
CA THR A 470 17.03 -4.02 -47.45
C THR A 470 18.00 -5.22 -47.54
N ALA A 471 18.11 -6.02 -46.46
CA ALA A 471 17.60 -7.43 -46.38
C ALA A 471 18.13 -8.33 -45.23
N VAL A 472 17.19 -8.95 -44.49
CA VAL A 472 17.08 -10.39 -44.09
C VAL A 472 18.35 -11.23 -43.75
N GLY A 473 18.35 -11.88 -42.56
CA GLY A 473 18.61 -13.35 -42.52
C GLY A 473 19.38 -14.03 -41.35
N ARG A 474 18.63 -14.73 -40.48
CA ARG A 474 18.94 -16.07 -39.85
C ARG A 474 20.25 -16.33 -39.06
N SER A 475 20.07 -16.52 -37.73
CA SER A 475 20.37 -17.75 -36.95
C SER A 475 21.58 -18.64 -37.28
N TRP A 476 22.41 -18.94 -36.26
CA TRP A 476 22.97 -20.27 -36.00
C TRP A 476 23.10 -20.56 -34.48
N GLN A 477 22.99 -21.84 -34.10
CA GLN A 477 23.30 -22.37 -32.76
C GLN A 477 24.70 -23.00 -32.74
N TYR A 478 25.33 -23.09 -31.57
CA TYR A 478 26.22 -24.22 -31.24
C TYR A 478 26.06 -24.62 -29.77
N SER A 479 26.38 -25.88 -29.48
CA SER A 479 26.29 -26.52 -28.15
C SER A 479 27.50 -27.46 -27.98
N LEU A 480 27.99 -27.61 -26.75
CA LEU A 480 29.02 -28.57 -26.36
C LEU A 480 28.69 -29.16 -24.99
N ALA A 481 29.10 -30.42 -24.75
CA ALA A 481 28.64 -31.20 -23.60
C ALA A 481 29.67 -32.25 -23.13
N GLY A 482 29.57 -32.62 -21.84
CA GLY A 482 29.99 -33.91 -21.28
C GLY A 482 31.42 -34.02 -20.72
N GLY A 483 31.61 -34.81 -19.65
CA GLY A 483 32.96 -35.26 -19.25
C GLY A 483 33.25 -35.45 -17.75
N ALA A 484 32.56 -36.40 -17.11
CA ALA A 484 32.82 -37.00 -15.78
C ALA A 484 34.25 -37.64 -15.61
N PRO A 485 34.62 -38.34 -14.50
CA PRO A 485 34.15 -38.34 -13.08
C PRO A 485 35.27 -38.44 -11.97
N GLY A 486 34.90 -38.24 -10.69
CA GLY A 486 35.11 -39.30 -9.66
C GLY A 486 36.06 -39.09 -8.46
N VAL A 487 36.04 -40.11 -7.58
CA VAL A 487 36.84 -40.38 -6.35
C VAL A 487 36.29 -39.82 -5.01
N VAL A 488 36.58 -40.55 -3.91
CA VAL A 488 35.88 -40.55 -2.61
C VAL A 488 36.86 -40.30 -1.45
N GLY A 489 36.42 -39.66 -0.38
CA GLY A 489 37.13 -39.56 0.90
C GLY A 489 36.18 -39.38 2.10
N TRP A 490 36.53 -39.94 3.26
CA TRP A 490 35.78 -39.91 4.53
C TRP A 490 36.77 -39.66 5.70
N ALA A 491 36.24 -39.50 6.92
CA ALA A 491 36.92 -39.17 8.19
C ALA A 491 37.22 -37.65 8.38
N ASP A 492 37.29 -37.11 9.61
CA ASP A 492 37.45 -37.78 10.91
C ASP A 492 36.56 -37.23 12.06
N TRP A 493 36.72 -37.77 13.28
CA TRP A 493 35.81 -37.64 14.44
C TRP A 493 36.40 -36.93 15.71
N LEU A 494 35.54 -36.74 16.73
CA LEU A 494 35.81 -36.52 18.20
C LEU A 494 36.00 -35.09 18.81
N GLY A 495 35.40 -34.90 20.01
CA GLY A 495 35.60 -33.75 20.94
C GLY A 495 34.30 -33.00 21.33
N ILE A 496 33.48 -33.30 22.38
CA ILE A 496 33.71 -33.59 23.82
C ILE A 496 34.21 -32.32 24.55
N ARG A 497 33.53 -31.65 25.52
CA ARG A 497 32.37 -31.92 26.45
C ARG A 497 31.54 -30.61 26.67
N VAL A 498 30.22 -30.61 26.99
CA VAL A 498 29.55 -30.75 28.33
C VAL A 498 30.08 -29.77 29.40
N CYS A 499 29.30 -29.01 30.19
CA CYS A 499 27.85 -29.05 30.55
C CYS A 499 27.11 -27.72 30.18
N ASN A 500 26.12 -27.09 30.87
CA ASN A 500 25.48 -27.21 32.20
C ASN A 500 23.97 -26.78 32.17
N ALA A 501 23.24 -26.79 33.28
CA ALA A 501 21.76 -26.77 33.34
C ALA A 501 21.11 -25.75 34.31
N ARG A 502 19.80 -25.44 34.09
CA ARG A 502 18.77 -25.35 35.15
C ARG A 502 17.31 -25.42 34.62
N ARG A 503 16.48 -26.16 35.37
CA ARG A 503 15.00 -26.21 35.40
C ARG A 503 14.54 -25.56 36.74
N PRO A 504 13.25 -25.51 37.19
CA PRO A 504 11.98 -26.12 36.72
C PRO A 504 11.06 -25.06 36.04
N ILE A 505 9.71 -25.00 36.02
CA ILE A 505 8.56 -25.64 36.72
C ILE A 505 7.39 -25.87 35.72
N ARG A 506 6.43 -26.74 36.06
CA ARG A 506 5.08 -26.85 35.45
C ARG A 506 4.00 -26.59 36.52
N ALA A 507 2.86 -26.03 36.10
CA ALA A 507 1.57 -26.23 36.76
C ALA A 507 0.48 -26.34 35.68
N ASN A 508 -0.60 -27.09 35.94
CA ASN A 508 -1.73 -27.30 35.03
C ASN A 508 -3.05 -27.28 35.87
N PRO A 509 -4.26 -27.31 35.26
CA PRO A 509 -5.46 -26.71 35.85
C PRO A 509 -6.23 -27.61 36.84
N VAL A 510 -7.19 -26.99 37.53
CA VAL A 510 -8.25 -27.63 38.34
C VAL A 510 -9.60 -27.00 37.97
N ALA A 511 -10.67 -27.79 37.97
CA ALA A 511 -12.04 -27.33 37.75
C ALA A 511 -13.05 -28.13 38.59
N SER A 512 -14.07 -27.44 39.14
CA SER A 512 -15.30 -27.97 39.77
C SER A 512 -16.16 -26.75 40.13
N GLU A 513 -17.36 -26.51 39.58
CA GLU A 513 -18.64 -27.24 39.71
C GLU A 513 -19.33 -27.15 41.10
N THR A 514 -20.44 -26.38 41.15
CA THR A 514 -21.78 -26.74 41.71
C THR A 514 -22.72 -25.52 41.56
N THR A 515 -23.83 -25.58 40.81
CA THR A 515 -25.21 -25.94 41.25
C THR A 515 -25.81 -24.88 42.19
N THR A 516 -26.93 -24.19 41.87
CA THR A 516 -28.30 -24.75 41.94
C THR A 516 -29.38 -23.95 41.15
N GLN A 517 -30.47 -24.66 40.82
CA GLN A 517 -31.79 -24.26 40.27
C GLN A 517 -32.42 -22.92 40.71
N LEU A 518 -33.17 -22.25 39.79
CA LEU A 518 -34.65 -22.12 39.84
C LEU A 518 -35.25 -21.39 38.60
N GLN A 519 -36.58 -21.44 38.43
CA GLN A 519 -37.34 -20.93 37.26
C GLN A 519 -38.36 -19.80 37.62
N PRO A 520 -39.04 -19.14 36.64
CA PRO A 520 -39.65 -17.80 36.80
C PRO A 520 -41.19 -17.89 37.09
N PRO A 521 -42.06 -16.82 37.07
CA PRO A 521 -42.38 -15.99 35.88
C PRO A 521 -42.93 -14.53 36.05
N SER A 522 -43.06 -13.83 34.92
CA SER A 522 -44.29 -13.14 34.43
C SER A 522 -44.40 -11.59 34.34
N ARG A 523 -45.19 -11.17 33.33
CA ARG A 523 -45.90 -9.88 33.07
C ARG A 523 -45.01 -8.65 32.79
N ARG A 524 -45.01 -8.08 31.57
CA ARG A 524 -46.06 -7.26 30.88
C ARG A 524 -46.39 -5.94 31.58
N TRP A 525 -46.16 -4.80 30.89
CA TRP A 525 -47.21 -3.85 30.46
C TRP A 525 -46.69 -2.93 29.31
N LEU A 526 -47.55 -2.75 28.29
CA LEU A 526 -47.61 -1.65 27.30
C LEU A 526 -49.03 -1.05 27.45
N PRO A 527 -49.33 0.24 27.19
CA PRO A 527 -48.99 1.02 25.98
C PRO A 527 -48.46 2.45 26.35
N ALA A 528 -48.53 3.56 25.60
CA ALA A 528 -49.24 3.90 24.34
C ALA A 528 -48.61 5.08 23.53
N PHE A 529 -49.27 5.37 22.40
CA PHE A 529 -49.24 6.54 21.53
C PHE A 529 -49.37 7.92 22.23
N PHE A 530 -48.76 8.97 21.65
CA PHE A 530 -49.51 9.96 20.84
C PHE A 530 -48.59 10.78 19.90
N SER A 531 -49.18 11.29 18.80
CA SER A 531 -48.62 12.32 17.90
C SER A 531 -48.94 13.75 18.44
N THR A 532 -48.58 14.90 17.86
CA THR A 532 -48.39 15.28 16.44
C THR A 532 -47.57 16.59 16.35
N CYS A 533 -47.27 17.09 15.14
CA CYS A 533 -46.55 18.34 14.87
C CYS A 533 -47.33 19.61 15.32
N PRO A 534 -46.69 20.79 15.30
CA PRO A 534 -46.79 21.67 14.12
C PRO A 534 -45.64 21.56 13.12
#